data_AF-A0A0Q5UQ99-F1
#
_entry.id   AF-A0A0Q5UQ99-F1
#
_cell.length_a   1.000
_cell.length_b   1.000
_cell.length_c   1.000
_cell.angle_alpha   90.00
_cell.angle_beta   90.00
_cell.angle_gamma   90.00
#
_symmetry.space_group_name_H-M   'P 1'
#
loop_
_entity.id
_entity.type
_entity.pdbx_description
1 polymer ?
#
loop_
_entity_poly.entity_id
_entity_poly.type
_entity_poly.pdbx_seq_one_letter_code
_entity_poly.pdbx_strand_id
1 'polypeptide(L)'
;MRKFATTEEAFASQNFDPSKVRIEGVPEQHIEAARAFINLCVAHDAVNPEFNPDYTNYGQYKYNALHDMSDPSGAGFAFHGFDLWNARSCVGARLVSESEDACDHIAELFHEDYKKMKVYERKIEG
;
A
#
# COMPACT_ATOMS: atom_id res chain seq x y z
N MET A 1 9.15 -3.84 -15.66
CA MET A 1 10.58 -3.62 -15.30
C MET A 1 10.65 -3.03 -13.90
N ARG A 2 11.41 -3.65 -12.99
CA ARG A 2 11.54 -3.20 -11.59
C ARG A 2 12.37 -1.91 -11.54
N LYS A 3 11.78 -0.80 -11.05
CA LYS A 3 12.36 0.56 -11.15
C LYS A 3 13.41 0.89 -10.08
N PHE A 4 13.32 0.27 -8.92
CA PHE A 4 14.17 0.56 -7.75
C PHE A 4 14.62 -0.75 -7.12
N ALA A 5 15.83 -0.80 -6.55
CA ALA A 5 16.32 -1.97 -5.82
C ALA A 5 16.00 -1.89 -4.32
N THR A 6 15.83 -0.68 -3.78
CA THR A 6 15.51 -0.46 -2.36
C THR A 6 14.42 0.58 -2.16
N THR A 7 13.86 0.63 -0.95
CA THR A 7 12.86 1.65 -0.58
C THR A 7 13.46 3.05 -0.52
N GLU A 8 14.73 3.18 -0.11
CA GLU A 8 15.43 4.46 -0.04
C GLU A 8 15.62 5.09 -1.42
N GLU A 9 15.93 4.28 -2.44
CA GLU A 9 16.03 4.76 -3.84
C GLU A 9 14.70 5.30 -4.34
N ALA A 10 13.59 4.59 -4.07
CA ALA A 10 12.26 5.02 -4.44
C ALA A 10 11.89 6.35 -3.75
N PHE A 11 12.14 6.48 -2.45
CA PHE A 11 11.91 7.71 -1.70
C PHE A 11 12.78 8.88 -2.18
N ALA A 12 14.06 8.63 -2.44
CA ALA A 12 14.98 9.64 -2.96
C ALA A 12 14.52 10.18 -4.32
N SER A 13 13.95 9.33 -5.19
CA SER A 13 13.39 9.76 -6.47
C SER A 13 12.28 10.80 -6.34
N GLN A 14 11.59 10.83 -5.19
CA GLN A 14 10.50 11.76 -4.87
C GLN A 14 10.95 12.89 -3.94
N ASN A 15 12.25 13.02 -3.66
CA ASN A 15 12.79 13.93 -2.64
C ASN A 15 12.13 13.75 -1.26
N PHE A 16 11.74 12.51 -0.95
CA PHE A 16 11.04 12.17 0.28
C PHE A 16 11.99 11.59 1.31
N ASP A 17 11.84 12.02 2.56
CA ASP A 17 12.58 11.51 3.71
C ASP A 17 11.57 11.06 4.79
N PRO A 18 11.36 9.75 4.98
CA PRO A 18 10.36 9.24 5.91
C PRO A 18 10.65 9.64 7.37
N SER A 19 11.92 9.90 7.72
CA SER A 19 12.32 10.30 9.07
C SER A 19 11.85 11.71 9.44
N LYS A 20 11.61 12.56 8.43
CA LYS A 20 11.14 13.95 8.62
C LYS A 20 9.63 14.05 8.75
N VAL A 21 8.87 12.99 8.45
CA VAL A 21 7.40 12.99 8.57
C VAL A 21 7.00 13.16 10.03
N ARG A 22 6.15 14.16 10.31
CA ARG A 22 5.55 14.40 11.62
C ARG A 22 4.03 14.27 11.52
N ILE A 23 3.46 13.45 12.40
CA ILE A 23 2.02 13.20 12.49
C ILE A 23 1.62 13.54 13.91
N GLU A 24 0.72 14.51 14.06
CA GLU A 24 0.28 15.05 15.34
C GLU A 24 -1.25 15.00 15.42
N GLY A 25 -1.81 14.97 16.64
CA GLY A 25 -3.26 14.97 16.84
C GLY A 25 -3.97 13.64 16.56
N VAL A 26 -3.22 12.54 16.42
CA VAL A 26 -3.77 11.17 16.27
C VAL A 26 -3.45 10.32 17.50
N PRO A 27 -4.30 9.34 17.85
CA PRO A 27 -3.97 8.36 18.88
C PRO A 27 -2.67 7.60 18.55
N GLU A 28 -1.86 7.33 19.56
CA GLU A 28 -0.52 6.75 19.41
C GLU A 28 -0.52 5.43 18.64
N GLN A 29 -1.54 4.59 18.83
CA GLN A 29 -1.68 3.30 18.15
C GLN A 29 -1.86 3.41 16.63
N HIS A 30 -2.16 4.60 16.09
CA HIS A 30 -2.37 4.81 14.65
C HIS A 30 -1.19 5.51 13.96
N ILE A 31 -0.19 5.97 14.71
CA ILE A 31 0.92 6.75 14.14
C ILE A 31 1.69 5.92 13.10
N GLU A 32 2.06 4.69 13.43
CA GLU A 32 2.85 3.84 12.52
C GLU A 32 2.06 3.42 11.28
N ALA A 33 0.77 3.13 11.42
CA ALA A 33 -0.10 2.84 10.28
C ALA A 33 -0.23 4.06 9.35
N ALA A 34 -0.33 5.26 9.91
CA ALA A 34 -0.39 6.50 9.14
C ALA A 34 0.94 6.81 8.44
N ARG A 35 2.08 6.62 9.11
CA ARG A 35 3.42 6.74 8.48
C ARG A 35 3.56 5.77 7.31
N ALA A 36 3.21 4.51 7.52
CA ALA A 36 3.27 3.47 6.51
C ALA A 36 2.38 3.79 5.30
N PHE A 37 1.17 4.30 5.52
CA PHE A 37 0.30 4.75 4.43
C PHE A 37 0.92 5.87 3.58
N ILE A 38 1.58 6.85 4.22
CA ILE A 38 2.27 7.93 3.51
C ILE A 38 3.43 7.36 2.67
N ASN A 39 4.25 6.48 3.26
CA ASN A 39 5.33 5.80 2.56
C ASN A 39 4.83 5.07 1.31
N LEU A 40 3.73 4.32 1.44
CA LEU A 40 3.12 3.60 0.33
C LEU A 40 2.60 4.53 -0.77
N CYS A 41 1.98 5.67 -0.42
CA CYS A 41 1.58 6.65 -1.43
C CYS A 41 2.77 7.14 -2.25
N VAL A 42 3.87 7.52 -1.57
CA VAL A 42 5.09 7.99 -2.23
C VAL A 42 5.71 6.88 -3.10
N ALA A 43 5.68 5.63 -2.64
CA ALA A 43 6.14 4.49 -3.42
C ALA A 43 5.33 4.29 -4.71
N HIS A 44 4.00 4.42 -4.62
CA HIS A 44 3.12 4.34 -5.79
C HIS A 44 3.40 5.46 -6.79
N ASP A 45 3.62 6.70 -6.32
CA ASP A 45 4.00 7.84 -7.17
C ASP A 45 5.36 7.60 -7.84
N ALA A 46 6.35 7.09 -7.09
CA ALA A 46 7.69 6.79 -7.61
C ALA A 46 7.69 5.71 -8.69
N VAL A 47 6.94 4.63 -8.47
CA VAL A 47 6.90 3.48 -9.38
C VAL A 47 5.96 3.73 -10.56
N ASN A 48 4.89 4.50 -10.37
CA ASN A 48 3.89 4.81 -11.41
C ASN A 48 3.81 6.32 -11.72
N PRO A 49 4.89 6.99 -12.16
CA PRO A 49 4.98 8.44 -12.25
C PRO A 49 4.02 9.10 -13.25
N GLU A 50 3.52 8.33 -14.23
CA GLU A 50 2.58 8.80 -15.25
C GLU A 50 1.16 8.23 -15.07
N PHE A 51 0.97 7.38 -14.07
CA PHE A 51 -0.30 6.71 -13.85
C PHE A 51 -1.25 7.59 -13.05
N ASN A 52 -2.30 8.06 -13.72
CA ASN A 52 -3.44 8.68 -13.06
C ASN A 52 -4.67 7.75 -13.22
N PRO A 53 -5.12 7.07 -12.15
CA PRO A 53 -6.28 6.19 -12.23
C PRO A 53 -7.56 6.99 -12.51
N ASP A 54 -8.23 6.66 -13.60
CA ASP A 54 -9.56 7.16 -13.95
C ASP A 54 -10.63 6.26 -13.34
N TYR A 55 -11.22 6.73 -12.25
CA TYR A 55 -12.28 6.03 -11.53
C TYR A 55 -13.65 6.10 -12.21
N THR A 56 -13.78 6.87 -13.30
CA THR A 56 -14.98 6.88 -14.15
C THR A 56 -14.89 5.87 -15.28
N ASN A 57 -13.67 5.43 -15.63
CA ASN A 57 -13.41 4.40 -16.63
C ASN A 57 -13.32 3.01 -16.00
N TYR A 58 -14.43 2.26 -16.07
CA TYR A 58 -14.51 0.86 -15.62
C TYR A 58 -13.65 -0.11 -16.45
N GLY A 59 -13.21 0.28 -17.65
CA GLY A 59 -12.35 -0.53 -18.51
C GLY A 59 -10.85 -0.34 -18.27
N GLN A 60 -10.44 0.66 -17.50
CA GLN A 60 -9.03 0.85 -17.15
C GLN A 60 -8.65 -0.10 -16.01
N TYR A 61 -7.68 -0.97 -16.27
CA TYR A 61 -7.08 -1.83 -15.26
C TYR A 61 -6.38 -1.00 -14.16
N LYS A 62 -6.58 -1.43 -12.91
CA LYS A 62 -6.01 -0.83 -11.70
C LYS A 62 -5.60 -1.99 -10.79
N TYR A 63 -4.30 -2.21 -10.64
CA TYR A 63 -3.77 -3.34 -9.90
C TYR A 63 -3.55 -2.95 -8.44
N ASN A 64 -3.87 -3.81 -7.47
CA ASN A 64 -3.66 -3.56 -6.05
C ASN A 64 -3.06 -4.79 -5.38
N ALA A 65 -2.13 -4.56 -4.44
CA ALA A 65 -1.48 -5.62 -3.71
C ALA A 65 -2.42 -6.21 -2.65
N LEU A 66 -2.84 -7.46 -2.91
CA LEU A 66 -3.56 -8.27 -1.93
C LEU A 66 -2.54 -9.04 -1.10
N HIS A 67 -2.63 -8.92 0.23
CA HIS A 67 -1.70 -9.58 1.14
C HIS A 67 -2.45 -10.52 2.08
N ASP A 68 -1.89 -11.71 2.24
CA ASP A 68 -2.15 -12.62 3.33
C ASP A 68 -1.44 -12.10 4.57
N MET A 69 -2.23 -11.59 5.50
CA MET A 69 -1.74 -11.09 6.78
C MET A 69 -1.76 -12.18 7.86
N SER A 70 -2.20 -13.40 7.54
CA SER A 70 -2.24 -14.55 8.46
C SER A 70 -0.93 -15.34 8.51
N ASP A 71 -0.04 -15.13 7.53
CA ASP A 71 1.29 -15.74 7.50
C ASP A 71 2.30 -14.88 8.31
N PRO A 72 3.02 -15.45 9.30
CA PRO A 72 4.06 -14.73 10.06
C PRO A 72 5.22 -14.20 9.20
N SER A 73 5.44 -14.74 8.00
CA SER A 73 6.39 -14.23 7.00
C SER A 73 5.87 -13.08 6.15
N GLY A 74 4.54 -12.85 6.16
CA GLY A 74 3.87 -11.64 5.68
C GLY A 74 3.81 -11.45 4.15
N ALA A 75 2.62 -11.08 3.66
CA ALA A 75 2.31 -10.71 2.26
C ALA A 75 2.55 -11.78 1.19
N GLY A 76 2.03 -12.98 1.41
CA GLY A 76 1.67 -13.84 0.27
C GLY A 76 0.39 -13.32 -0.41
N PHE A 77 0.18 -13.56 -1.70
CA PHE A 77 -1.12 -13.35 -2.33
C PHE A 77 -2.11 -14.41 -1.81
N ALA A 78 -3.00 -14.08 -0.87
CA ALA A 78 -4.08 -14.99 -0.46
C ALA A 78 -5.44 -14.58 -0.99
N PHE A 79 -6.07 -15.50 -1.72
CA PHE A 79 -7.47 -15.45 -2.10
C PHE A 79 -8.33 -16.12 -1.02
N HIS A 80 -8.96 -15.32 -0.16
CA HIS A 80 -10.17 -15.71 0.58
C HIS A 80 -11.10 -14.50 0.75
N GLY A 81 -11.70 -14.08 -0.37
CA GLY A 81 -12.77 -13.09 -0.34
C GLY A 81 -14.09 -13.77 0.03
N PHE A 82 -14.88 -13.16 0.91
CA PHE A 82 -16.32 -13.29 0.78
C PHE A 82 -16.97 -11.89 0.80
N ASP A 83 -17.81 -11.68 -0.21
CA ASP A 83 -18.62 -10.49 -0.42
C ASP A 83 -20.08 -10.91 -0.22
N LEU A 84 -20.82 -10.15 0.59
CA LEU A 84 -22.26 -10.30 0.75
C LEU A 84 -23.02 -9.11 0.16
N TRP A 85 -22.46 -8.39 -0.83
CA TRP A 85 -23.24 -7.56 -1.76
C TRP A 85 -22.39 -7.08 -2.95
N ASN A 86 -22.78 -7.48 -4.18
CA ASN A 86 -22.15 -7.19 -5.48
C ASN A 86 -21.91 -5.69 -5.78
N ALA A 87 -20.92 -5.08 -5.14
CA ALA A 87 -20.33 -3.79 -5.49
C ALA A 87 -18.80 -3.91 -5.38
N ARG A 88 -18.23 -4.80 -6.21
CA ARG A 88 -16.82 -5.17 -6.19
C ARG A 88 -15.93 -3.95 -6.50
N SER A 89 -15.33 -3.39 -5.46
CA SER A 89 -14.08 -2.65 -5.59
C SER A 89 -13.13 -3.15 -4.51
N CYS A 90 -12.31 -4.15 -4.86
CA CYS A 90 -11.23 -4.64 -3.99
C CYS A 90 -10.02 -3.69 -3.97
N VAL A 91 -10.14 -2.48 -4.53
CA VAL A 91 -9.03 -1.55 -4.70
C VAL A 91 -9.12 -0.39 -3.71
N GLY A 92 -8.05 -0.19 -2.95
CA GLY A 92 -7.82 1.07 -2.24
C GLY A 92 -7.47 2.14 -3.28
N ALA A 93 -8.34 3.12 -3.49
CA ALA A 93 -8.27 4.16 -4.54
C ALA A 93 -7.06 5.12 -4.48
N ARG A 94 -5.98 4.73 -3.79
CA ARG A 94 -4.71 5.46 -3.70
C ARG A 94 -3.48 4.57 -3.80
N LEU A 95 -3.64 3.27 -3.57
CA LEU A 95 -2.58 2.27 -3.60
C LEU A 95 -2.83 1.31 -4.77
N VAL A 96 -3.04 1.88 -5.96
CA VAL A 96 -3.20 1.14 -7.21
C VAL A 96 -2.05 1.45 -8.16
N SER A 97 -1.71 0.46 -8.98
CA SER A 97 -0.63 0.54 -9.97
C SER A 97 -1.18 0.34 -11.39
N GLU A 98 -0.42 0.84 -12.36
CA GLU A 98 -0.76 0.76 -13.79
C GLU A 98 -0.68 -0.66 -14.36
N SER A 99 0.16 -1.50 -13.73
CA SER A 99 0.46 -2.86 -14.15
C SER A 99 0.64 -3.78 -12.95
N GLU A 100 0.50 -5.08 -13.19
CA GLU A 100 0.79 -6.14 -12.23
C GLU A 100 2.25 -6.09 -11.77
N ASP A 101 3.20 -6.03 -12.71
CA ASP A 101 4.64 -5.86 -12.42
C ASP A 101 4.95 -4.71 -11.44
N ALA A 102 4.32 -3.54 -11.66
CA ALA A 102 4.50 -2.38 -10.79
C ALA A 102 3.89 -2.61 -9.41
N CYS A 103 2.73 -3.27 -9.36
CA CYS A 103 2.08 -3.65 -8.11
C CYS A 103 2.93 -4.61 -7.29
N ASP A 104 3.43 -5.68 -7.91
CA ASP A 104 4.28 -6.70 -7.27
C ASP A 104 5.59 -6.09 -6.77
N HIS A 105 6.19 -5.23 -7.59
CA HIS A 105 7.43 -4.55 -7.22
C HIS A 105 7.28 -3.68 -5.98
N ILE A 106 6.18 -2.93 -5.87
CA ILE A 106 5.88 -2.14 -4.66
C ILE A 106 5.60 -3.06 -3.47
N ALA A 107 4.82 -4.12 -3.67
CA ALA A 107 4.47 -5.09 -2.62
C ALA A 107 5.71 -5.75 -2.00
N GLU A 108 6.68 -6.13 -2.84
CA GLU A 108 7.96 -6.72 -2.40
C GLU A 108 8.82 -5.71 -1.64
N LEU A 109 9.05 -4.51 -2.21
CA LEU A 109 9.92 -3.51 -1.58
C LEU A 109 9.34 -2.94 -0.28
N PHE A 110 8.03 -2.68 -0.25
CA PHE A 110 7.35 -2.00 0.86
C PHE A 110 6.51 -2.94 1.72
N HIS A 111 6.91 -4.22 1.78
CA HIS A 111 6.21 -5.25 2.54
C HIS A 111 5.88 -4.84 3.98
N GLU A 112 6.88 -4.32 4.70
CA GLU A 112 6.73 -3.92 6.10
C GLU A 112 5.77 -2.74 6.29
N ASP A 113 5.74 -1.80 5.35
CA ASP A 113 4.77 -0.69 5.41
C ASP A 113 3.35 -1.20 5.18
N TYR A 114 3.13 -2.13 4.24
CA TYR A 114 1.83 -2.77 4.10
C TYR A 114 1.41 -3.52 5.36
N LYS A 115 2.35 -4.19 6.05
CA LYS A 115 2.08 -4.88 7.32
C LYS A 115 1.68 -3.92 8.42
N LYS A 116 2.43 -2.84 8.63
CA LYS A 116 2.11 -1.80 9.62
C LYS A 116 0.78 -1.12 9.34
N MET A 117 0.44 -0.90 8.07
CA MET A 117 -0.81 -0.25 7.67
C MET A 117 -2.02 -1.18 7.83
N LYS A 118 -1.90 -2.46 7.46
CA LYS A 118 -3.03 -3.40 7.37
C LYS A 118 -3.26 -4.21 8.63
N VAL A 119 -2.23 -4.56 9.40
CA VAL A 119 -2.38 -5.30 10.66
C VAL A 119 -2.75 -4.34 11.77
N TYR A 120 -3.96 -4.51 12.31
CA TYR A 120 -4.46 -3.70 13.41
C TYR A 120 -4.69 -4.56 14.66
N GLU A 121 -3.82 -4.39 15.66
CA GLU A 121 -3.99 -4.97 16.98
C GLU A 121 -4.86 -4.04 17.84
N ARG A 122 -6.16 -4.31 17.87
CA ARG A 122 -7.10 -3.55 18.71
C ARG A 122 -6.87 -3.91 20.18
N LYS A 123 -6.52 -2.93 21.00
CA LYS A 123 -6.63 -3.06 22.46
C LYS A 123 -8.12 -3.18 22.80
N ILE A 124 -8.52 -4.34 23.31
CA ILE A 124 -9.86 -4.58 23.84
C ILE A 124 -9.74 -4.48 25.36
N GLU A 125 -10.41 -3.51 25.96
CA GLU A 125 -10.57 -3.47 27.42
C GLU A 125 -11.49 -4.62 27.81
N GLY A 126 -11.01 -5.49 28.70
CA GLY A 126 -11.78 -6.59 29.30
C GLY A 126 -12.55 -6.16 30.53
#